data_AF-A0A238U542-F1
#
_entry.id   AF-A0A238U542-F1
#
_cell.length_a   1.000
_cell.length_b   1.000
_cell.length_c   1.000
_cell.angle_alpha   90.00
_cell.angle_beta   90.00
_cell.angle_gamma   90.00
#
_symmetry.space_group_name_H-M   'P 1'
#
loop_
_entity.id
_entity.type
_entity.pdbx_description
1 polymer ?
#
loop_
_entity_poly.entity_id
_entity_poly.type
_entity_poly.pdbx_seq_one_letter_code
_entity_poly.pdbx_strand_id
1 'polypeptide(L)'
;MKQLIYIILVLLFMSCANKEMNKKYDFTTESHMKTSALEITKYELLSEKFNQYFDLLKLKATHPDFKDNIITQLQDLSQNGILEINQIEEATVQNIEVTNEIKIISDSIEKIKINYDLVTSKSTVKDSIYAYKTSSEIIIDGVTFPSLKIKFSKE
;
A
#
# COMPACT_ATOMS: atom_id res chain seq x y z
N MET A 1 8.44 53.00 -20.09
CA MET A 1 8.60 51.65 -19.48
C MET A 1 9.93 51.52 -18.73
N LYS A 2 10.16 52.30 -17.66
CA LYS A 2 11.37 52.18 -16.81
C LYS A 2 11.11 52.28 -15.31
N GLN A 3 9.85 52.43 -14.88
CA GLN A 3 9.49 52.58 -13.46
C GLN A 3 8.87 51.31 -12.85
N LEU A 4 8.53 50.29 -13.66
CA LEU A 4 7.98 49.02 -13.15
C LEU A 4 9.06 47.99 -12.76
N ILE A 5 10.33 48.22 -13.12
CA ILE A 5 11.43 47.28 -12.85
C ILE A 5 11.86 47.35 -11.38
N TYR A 6 11.73 48.51 -10.72
CA TYR A 6 12.17 48.69 -9.34
C TYR A 6 11.25 48.03 -8.30
N ILE A 7 9.99 47.79 -8.63
CA ILE A 7 9.02 47.17 -7.69
C ILE A 7 9.26 45.66 -7.56
N ILE A 8 9.76 45.01 -8.61
CA ILE A 8 10.05 43.56 -8.60
C ILE A 8 11.38 43.26 -7.88
N LEU A 9 12.34 44.19 -7.88
CA LEU A 9 13.66 43.99 -7.25
C LEU A 9 13.62 44.05 -5.71
N VAL A 10 12.63 44.73 -5.13
CA VAL A 10 12.49 44.88 -3.66
C VAL A 10 11.81 43.68 -3.00
N LEU A 11 11.04 42.88 -3.75
CA LEU A 11 10.33 41.70 -3.23
C LEU A 11 11.21 40.44 -3.08
N LEU A 12 12.45 40.45 -3.59
CA LEU A 12 13.34 39.28 -3.57
C LEU A 12 14.22 39.17 -2.31
N PHE A 13 14.20 40.15 -1.41
CA PHE A 13 15.07 40.16 -0.21
C PHE A 13 14.36 39.82 1.11
N MET A 14 13.07 39.44 1.10
CA MET A 14 12.29 39.20 2.33
C MET A 14 11.78 37.76 2.56
N SER A 15 12.30 36.75 1.85
CA SER A 15 11.98 35.35 2.15
C SER A 15 13.23 34.48 2.33
N CYS A 16 13.93 34.71 3.43
CA CYS A 16 14.79 33.73 4.08
C CYS A 16 14.84 34.04 5.58
N ALA A 17 13.76 33.67 6.28
CA ALA A 17 13.78 33.52 7.73
C ALA A 17 12.87 32.35 8.08
N ASN A 18 13.24 31.14 7.65
CA ASN A 18 12.69 29.94 8.26
C ASN A 18 13.76 29.33 9.14
N LYS A 19 13.50 29.44 10.44
CA LYS A 19 14.31 28.98 11.55
C LYS A 19 14.39 27.46 11.47
N GLU A 20 15.59 26.90 11.30
CA GLU A 20 15.81 25.47 11.50
C GLU A 20 15.48 25.14 12.96
N MET A 21 14.32 24.52 13.16
CA MET A 21 13.98 23.86 14.41
C MET A 21 14.14 22.38 14.17
N ASN A 22 15.27 21.85 14.65
CA ASN A 22 15.53 20.43 14.80
C ASN A 22 14.31 19.75 15.44
N LYS A 23 13.48 19.08 14.63
CA LYS A 23 12.51 18.12 15.14
C LYS A 23 13.25 16.80 15.34
N LYS A 24 13.78 16.61 16.54
CA LYS A 24 13.96 15.24 17.07
C LYS A 24 12.56 14.62 17.08
N TYR A 25 12.34 13.62 16.23
CA TYR A 25 11.16 12.77 16.31
C TYR A 25 11.26 11.96 17.60
N ASP A 26 10.63 12.47 18.64
CA ASP A 26 10.33 11.70 19.85
C ASP A 26 9.00 10.99 19.60
N PHE A 27 9.09 9.68 19.36
CA PHE A 27 7.92 8.81 19.29
C PHE A 27 7.67 8.27 20.70
N THR A 28 7.00 9.03 21.57
CA THR A 28 6.28 8.42 22.69
C THR A 28 5.01 9.21 23.07
N THR A 29 3.89 8.50 22.98
CA THR A 29 2.64 8.65 23.77
C THR A 29 1.88 9.98 23.75
N GLU A 30 0.94 10.09 22.80
CA GLU A 30 -0.41 10.58 23.11
C GLU A 30 -1.44 9.61 22.49
N SER A 31 -1.97 8.76 23.37
CA SER A 31 -3.09 7.86 23.16
C SER A 31 -4.37 8.70 23.07
N HIS A 32 -5.32 8.30 22.23
CA HIS A 32 -6.69 8.84 22.04
C HIS A 32 -6.99 9.79 20.88
N MET A 33 -6.02 10.17 20.03
CA MET A 33 -6.30 10.82 18.72
C MET A 33 -5.60 10.18 17.51
N LYS A 34 -4.91 9.05 17.69
CA LYS A 34 -4.15 8.34 16.64
C LYS A 34 -4.88 7.19 15.95
N THR A 35 -6.01 6.74 16.48
CA THR A 35 -6.66 5.51 16.00
C THR A 35 -7.18 5.65 14.57
N SER A 36 -7.78 6.78 14.20
CA SER A 36 -8.33 6.97 12.85
C SER A 36 -7.26 7.16 11.77
N ALA A 37 -6.21 7.94 12.04
CA ALA A 37 -5.13 8.18 11.07
C ALA A 37 -4.30 6.92 10.79
N LEU A 38 -4.07 6.09 11.80
CA LEU A 38 -3.35 4.82 11.69
C LEU A 38 -4.19 3.74 10.99
N GLU A 39 -5.51 3.73 11.18
CA GLU A 39 -6.42 2.83 10.48
C GLU A 39 -6.60 3.20 9.01
N ILE A 40 -6.72 4.49 8.69
CA ILE A 40 -6.78 4.96 7.28
C ILE A 40 -5.51 4.56 6.52
N THR A 41 -4.32 4.77 7.11
CA THR A 41 -3.05 4.32 6.50
C THR A 41 -2.93 2.80 6.39
N LYS A 42 -3.53 2.03 7.31
CA LYS A 42 -3.54 0.56 7.28
C LYS A 42 -4.37 0.02 6.11
N TYR A 43 -5.51 0.64 5.82
CA TYR A 43 -6.35 0.24 4.68
C TYR A 43 -5.73 0.63 3.34
N GLU A 44 -5.11 1.81 3.26
CA GLU A 44 -4.37 2.24 2.07
C GLU A 44 -3.26 1.26 1.71
N LEU A 45 -2.47 0.81 2.69
CA LEU A 45 -1.40 -0.16 2.46
C LEU A 45 -1.92 -1.52 1.98
N LEU A 46 -3.03 -2.01 2.52
CA LEU A 46 -3.64 -3.28 2.06
C LEU A 46 -4.10 -3.16 0.61
N SER A 47 -4.77 -2.07 0.27
CA SER A 47 -5.23 -1.79 -1.10
C SER A 47 -4.05 -1.63 -2.06
N GLU A 48 -2.98 -0.93 -1.67
CA GLU A 48 -1.77 -0.79 -2.48
C GLU A 48 -1.12 -2.15 -2.75
N LYS A 49 -0.93 -2.97 -1.70
CA LYS A 49 -0.37 -4.32 -1.86
C LYS A 49 -1.26 -5.24 -2.69
N PHE A 50 -2.58 -5.08 -2.60
CA PHE A 50 -3.49 -5.86 -3.44
C PHE A 50 -3.41 -5.45 -4.91
N ASN A 51 -3.33 -4.15 -5.20
CA ASN A 51 -3.09 -3.66 -6.56
C ASN A 51 -1.74 -4.16 -7.10
N GLN A 52 -0.66 -4.06 -6.31
CA GLN A 52 0.65 -4.59 -6.68
C GLN A 52 0.59 -6.08 -7.04
N TYR A 53 -0.12 -6.87 -6.23
CA TYR A 53 -0.30 -8.30 -6.49
C TYR A 53 -1.07 -8.54 -7.79
N PHE A 54 -2.15 -7.82 -8.02
CA PHE A 54 -2.95 -7.92 -9.24
C PHE A 54 -2.17 -7.51 -10.50
N ASP A 55 -1.38 -6.43 -10.42
CA ASP A 55 -0.52 -5.96 -11.50
C ASP A 55 0.53 -7.01 -11.87
N LEU A 56 1.13 -7.67 -10.88
CA LEU A 56 2.08 -8.76 -11.12
C LEU A 56 1.40 -9.97 -11.80
N LEU A 57 0.18 -10.31 -11.41
CA LEU A 57 -0.59 -11.38 -12.08
C LEU A 57 -0.87 -11.03 -13.54
N LYS A 58 -1.23 -9.77 -13.80
CA LYS A 58 -1.44 -9.27 -15.17
C LYS A 58 -0.15 -9.26 -15.98
N LEU A 59 0.95 -8.78 -15.39
CA LEU A 59 2.26 -8.75 -16.02
C LEU A 59 2.77 -10.15 -16.36
N LYS A 60 2.56 -11.14 -15.48
CA LYS A 60 2.85 -12.57 -15.74
C LYS A 60 2.13 -13.07 -17.00
N ALA A 61 0.89 -12.63 -17.22
CA ALA A 61 0.08 -13.03 -18.36
C ALA A 61 0.46 -12.30 -19.67
N THR A 62 0.79 -11.01 -19.59
CA THR A 62 1.10 -10.19 -20.78
C THR A 62 2.56 -10.21 -21.19
N HIS A 63 3.50 -10.52 -20.28
CA HIS A 63 4.94 -10.55 -20.55
C HIS A 63 5.61 -11.84 -20.04
N PRO A 64 5.44 -12.97 -20.75
CA PRO A 64 5.97 -14.26 -20.34
C PRO A 64 7.50 -14.31 -20.28
N ASP A 65 8.21 -13.39 -20.95
CA ASP A 65 9.68 -13.30 -20.93
C ASP A 65 10.26 -13.07 -19.53
N PHE A 66 9.47 -12.50 -18.61
CA PHE A 66 9.87 -12.23 -17.22
C PHE A 66 9.24 -13.20 -16.22
N LYS A 67 8.64 -14.30 -16.71
CA LYS A 67 7.82 -15.22 -15.91
C LYS A 67 8.50 -15.68 -14.62
N ASP A 68 9.75 -16.11 -14.66
CA ASP A 68 10.42 -16.67 -13.47
C ASP A 68 10.63 -15.62 -12.37
N ASN A 69 10.99 -14.40 -12.76
CA ASN A 69 11.15 -13.28 -11.82
C ASN A 69 9.80 -12.87 -11.22
N ILE A 70 8.78 -12.73 -12.07
CA ILE A 70 7.43 -12.36 -11.64
C ILE A 70 6.82 -13.44 -10.72
N ILE A 71 7.02 -14.73 -11.03
CA ILE A 71 6.59 -15.85 -10.19
C ILE A 71 7.20 -15.75 -8.79
N THR A 72 8.48 -15.41 -8.70
CA THR A 72 9.16 -15.25 -7.39
C THR A 72 8.51 -14.13 -6.57
N GLN A 73 8.25 -12.97 -7.18
CA GLN A 73 7.57 -11.86 -6.51
C GLN A 73 6.13 -12.21 -6.11
N LEU A 74 5.39 -12.91 -6.96
CA LEU A 74 4.04 -13.38 -6.68
C LEU A 74 4.03 -14.39 -5.53
N GLN A 75 5.00 -15.30 -5.46
CA GLN A 75 5.13 -16.25 -4.34
C GLN A 75 5.34 -15.54 -3.00
N ASP A 76 6.09 -14.44 -2.99
CA ASP A 76 6.30 -13.64 -1.77
C ASP A 76 5.03 -12.95 -1.27
N LEU A 77 4.13 -12.59 -2.19
CA LEU A 77 2.83 -11.99 -1.91
C LEU A 77 1.70 -13.02 -1.79
N SER A 78 1.98 -14.31 -1.98
CA SER A 78 0.98 -15.39 -1.91
C SER A 78 1.07 -16.15 -0.60
N GLN A 79 -0.09 -16.46 0.01
CA GLN A 79 -0.16 -17.28 1.21
C GLN A 79 -0.23 -18.78 0.86
N ASN A 80 -1.17 -19.17 -0.01
CA ASN A 80 -1.44 -20.58 -0.36
C ASN A 80 -1.26 -20.86 -1.87
N GLY A 81 -0.33 -20.15 -2.51
CA GLY A 81 -0.06 -20.24 -3.95
C GLY A 81 -0.57 -19.03 -4.74
N ILE A 82 -0.06 -18.91 -5.97
CA ILE A 82 -0.37 -17.80 -6.88
C ILE A 82 -1.81 -17.97 -7.34
N LEU A 83 -2.57 -16.88 -7.29
CA LEU A 83 -3.94 -16.84 -7.77
C LEU A 83 -3.96 -16.92 -9.29
N GLU A 84 -4.83 -17.76 -9.85
CA GLU A 84 -5.10 -17.81 -11.29
C GLU A 84 -6.47 -17.15 -11.56
N ILE A 85 -6.47 -16.14 -12.43
CA ILE A 85 -7.68 -15.41 -12.85
C ILE A 85 -7.81 -15.53 -14.36
N ASN A 86 -8.97 -15.98 -14.82
CA ASN A 86 -9.26 -16.08 -16.25
C ASN A 86 -9.32 -14.68 -16.88
N GLN A 87 -8.73 -14.52 -18.08
CA GLN A 87 -8.76 -13.26 -18.85
C GLN A 87 -8.15 -12.07 -18.10
N ILE A 88 -7.13 -12.33 -17.28
CA ILE A 88 -6.48 -11.28 -16.48
C ILE A 88 -5.79 -10.21 -17.33
N GLU A 89 -5.43 -10.50 -18.59
CA GLU A 89 -4.80 -9.50 -19.47
C GLU A 89 -5.71 -8.28 -19.73
N GLU A 90 -7.03 -8.50 -19.76
CA GLU A 90 -8.02 -7.45 -20.00
C GLU A 90 -8.67 -6.94 -18.71
N ALA A 91 -8.40 -7.59 -17.58
CA ALA A 91 -9.06 -7.29 -16.32
C ALA A 91 -8.43 -6.09 -15.60
N THR A 92 -9.25 -5.41 -14.82
CA THR A 92 -8.87 -4.39 -13.84
C THR A 92 -9.61 -4.63 -12.54
N VAL A 93 -9.00 -4.29 -11.41
CA VAL A 93 -9.66 -4.30 -10.10
C VAL A 93 -10.15 -2.90 -9.77
N GLN A 94 -11.39 -2.79 -9.33
CA GLN A 94 -12.04 -1.55 -8.93
C GLN A 94 -12.83 -1.76 -7.63
N ASN A 95 -13.26 -0.66 -7.00
CA ASN A 95 -14.10 -0.69 -5.80
C ASN A 95 -13.53 -1.62 -4.71
N ILE A 96 -12.22 -1.48 -4.44
CA ILE A 96 -11.51 -2.29 -3.45
C ILE A 96 -11.98 -1.85 -2.06
N GLU A 97 -12.68 -2.73 -1.37
CA GLU A 97 -13.24 -2.52 -0.05
C GLU A 97 -12.62 -3.50 0.94
N VAL A 98 -11.88 -2.97 1.91
CA VAL A 98 -11.37 -3.77 3.01
C VAL A 98 -12.45 -3.88 4.07
N THR A 99 -12.84 -5.11 4.43
CA THR A 99 -13.85 -5.32 5.47
C THR A 99 -13.29 -5.02 6.85
N ASN A 100 -14.12 -4.46 7.73
CA ASN A 100 -13.78 -4.29 9.15
C ASN A 100 -13.76 -5.61 9.94
N GLU A 101 -14.16 -6.73 9.32
CA GLU A 101 -14.13 -8.07 9.91
C GLU A 101 -12.70 -8.64 9.91
N ILE A 102 -11.94 -8.29 10.95
CA ILE A 102 -10.58 -8.81 11.16
C ILE A 102 -10.64 -10.09 11.99
N LYS A 103 -10.16 -11.20 11.44
CA LYS A 103 -9.97 -12.46 12.17
C LYS A 103 -8.53 -12.56 12.67
N ILE A 104 -8.33 -12.56 13.98
CA ILE A 104 -7.02 -12.79 14.60
C ILE A 104 -6.71 -14.29 14.50
N ILE A 105 -5.61 -14.63 13.82
CA ILE A 105 -5.13 -16.01 13.67
C ILE A 105 -4.11 -16.34 14.75
N SER A 106 -3.26 -15.37 15.10
CA SER A 106 -2.30 -15.43 16.21
C SER A 106 -1.90 -14.01 16.63
N ASP A 107 -1.08 -13.89 17.67
CA ASP A 107 -0.61 -12.60 18.20
C ASP A 107 0.01 -11.67 17.15
N SER A 108 0.62 -12.24 16.11
CA SER A 108 1.26 -11.48 15.02
C SER A 108 0.52 -11.54 13.68
N ILE A 109 -0.55 -12.34 13.56
CA ILE A 109 -1.19 -12.61 12.27
C ILE A 109 -2.69 -12.27 12.31
N GLU A 110 -3.10 -11.36 11.43
CA GLU A 110 -4.49 -11.01 11.15
C GLU A 110 -4.89 -11.51 9.76
N LYS A 111 -6.11 -12.06 9.63
CA LYS A 111 -6.78 -12.38 8.36
C LYS A 111 -7.88 -11.35 8.11
N ILE A 112 -7.81 -10.66 6.98
CA ILE A 112 -8.68 -9.53 6.62
C ILE A 112 -9.30 -9.82 5.26
N LYS A 113 -10.61 -9.66 5.10
CA LYS A 113 -11.26 -9.84 3.80
C LYS A 113 -11.21 -8.54 2.99
N ILE A 114 -10.95 -8.68 1.69
CA ILE A 114 -10.99 -7.61 0.70
C ILE A 114 -12.02 -8.02 -0.34
N ASN A 115 -13.02 -7.16 -0.56
CA ASN A 115 -13.97 -7.30 -1.66
C ASN A 115 -13.55 -6.37 -2.79
N TYR A 116 -13.78 -6.78 -4.03
CA TYR A 116 -13.46 -5.95 -5.19
C TYR A 116 -14.32 -6.33 -6.39
N ASP A 117 -14.40 -5.41 -7.34
CA ASP A 117 -14.99 -5.63 -8.65
C ASP A 117 -13.89 -5.98 -9.64
N LEU A 118 -13.97 -7.16 -10.26
CA LEU A 118 -13.16 -7.55 -11.40
C LEU A 118 -13.87 -7.09 -12.68
N VAL A 119 -13.33 -6.05 -13.30
CA VAL A 119 -13.93 -5.39 -14.47
C VAL A 119 -13.18 -5.78 -15.74
N THR A 120 -13.92 -6.29 -16.72
CA THR A 120 -13.46 -6.62 -18.07
C THR A 120 -14.27 -5.84 -19.11
N SER A 121 -13.88 -5.93 -20.38
CA SER A 121 -14.66 -5.35 -21.50
C SER A 121 -16.09 -5.91 -21.61
N LYS A 122 -16.34 -7.12 -21.09
CA LYS A 122 -17.60 -7.87 -21.28
C LYS A 122 -18.47 -7.92 -20.03
N SER A 123 -17.88 -7.81 -18.85
CA SER A 123 -18.58 -8.00 -17.58
C SER A 123 -17.84 -7.40 -16.40
N THR A 124 -18.60 -7.12 -15.34
CA THR A 124 -18.08 -6.83 -14.00
C THR A 124 -18.53 -7.95 -13.07
N VAL A 125 -17.57 -8.58 -12.40
CA VAL A 125 -17.83 -9.67 -11.45
C VAL A 125 -17.32 -9.25 -10.07
N LYS A 126 -18.17 -9.38 -9.05
CA LYS A 126 -17.76 -9.19 -7.66
C LYS A 126 -17.00 -10.43 -7.19
N ASP A 127 -15.84 -10.22 -6.60
CA ASP A 127 -15.04 -11.29 -6.00
C ASP A 127 -14.46 -10.81 -4.66
N SER A 128 -13.82 -11.73 -3.94
CA SER A 128 -13.14 -11.41 -2.70
C SER A 128 -11.87 -12.23 -2.52
N ILE A 129 -10.94 -11.66 -1.77
CA ILE A 129 -9.67 -12.28 -1.41
C ILE A 129 -9.39 -12.01 0.06
N TYR A 130 -8.61 -12.87 0.70
CA TYR A 130 -8.13 -12.65 2.05
C TYR A 130 -6.68 -12.18 2.05
N ALA A 131 -6.41 -11.14 2.83
CA ALA A 131 -5.09 -10.67 3.17
C ALA A 131 -4.68 -11.21 4.54
N TYR A 132 -3.51 -11.84 4.60
CA TYR A 132 -2.84 -12.30 5.80
C TYR A 132 -1.76 -11.29 6.15
N LYS A 133 -2.01 -10.52 7.20
CA LYS A 133 -1.15 -9.44 7.67
C LYS A 133 -0.33 -9.96 8.85
N THR A 134 0.98 -10.10 8.65
CA THR A 134 1.95 -10.51 9.67
C THR A 134 2.72 -9.30 10.17
N SER A 135 2.59 -8.98 11.45
CA SER A 135 3.35 -7.95 12.13
C SER A 135 4.62 -8.54 12.72
N SER A 136 5.74 -7.85 12.56
CA SER A 136 7.04 -8.25 13.10
C SER A 136 7.87 -7.03 13.45
N GLU A 137 9.06 -7.24 13.99
CA GLU A 137 10.02 -6.20 14.31
C GLU A 137 11.34 -6.49 13.60
N ILE A 138 11.98 -5.45 13.06
CA ILE A 138 13.31 -5.52 12.47
C ILE A 138 14.26 -4.60 13.23
N ILE A 139 15.53 -4.99 13.36
CA ILE A 139 16.54 -4.20 14.04
C ILE A 139 17.49 -3.62 13.00
N ILE A 140 17.63 -2.28 12.98
CA ILE A 140 18.57 -1.56 12.12
C ILE A 140 19.39 -0.66 13.04
N ASP A 141 20.71 -0.85 13.06
CA ASP A 141 21.66 -0.10 13.90
C ASP A 141 21.30 -0.09 15.40
N GLY A 142 20.78 -1.23 15.90
CA GLY A 142 20.35 -1.38 17.29
C GLY A 142 18.99 -0.76 17.62
N VAL A 143 18.31 -0.18 16.63
CA VAL A 143 16.97 0.40 16.77
C VAL A 143 15.93 -0.55 16.19
N THR A 144 14.87 -0.81 16.96
CA THR A 144 13.75 -1.67 16.55
C THR A 144 12.71 -0.87 15.76
N PHE A 145 12.34 -1.38 14.59
CA PHE A 145 11.31 -0.82 13.72
C PHE A 145 10.17 -1.84 13.50
N PRO A 146 8.90 -1.38 13.48
CA PRO A 146 7.80 -2.24 13.10
C PRO A 146 7.92 -2.61 11.62
N SER A 147 7.63 -3.87 11.31
CA SER A 147 7.63 -4.42 9.97
C SER A 147 6.32 -5.16 9.70
N LEU A 148 5.84 -5.07 8.46
CA LEU A 148 4.59 -5.66 8.04
C LEU A 148 4.80 -6.49 6.79
N LYS A 149 4.34 -7.74 6.80
CA LYS A 149 4.23 -8.58 5.62
C LYS A 149 2.76 -8.85 5.31
N ILE A 150 2.36 -8.66 4.05
CA ILE A 150 1.01 -8.95 3.57
C ILE A 150 1.11 -10.05 2.52
N LYS A 151 0.26 -11.07 2.65
CA LYS A 151 0.10 -12.16 1.69
C LYS A 151 -1.37 -12.40 1.36
N PHE A 152 -1.67 -12.86 0.16
CA PHE A 152 -3.03 -13.02 -0.35
C PHE A 152 -3.42 -14.49 -0.56
N SER A 153 -4.71 -14.83 -0.37
CA SER A 153 -5.31 -16.14 -0.67
C SER A 153 -6.80 -16.04 -0.98
N LYS A 154 -7.32 -16.94 -1.81
CA LYS A 154 -8.76 -17.03 -2.13
C LYS A 154 -9.59 -17.85 -1.13
N GLU A 155 -8.94 -18.53 -0.18
CA GLU A 155 -9.57 -19.39 0.85
C GLU A 155 -10.19 -18.65 2.04
#